data_AF-A0A7R9SCF6-F1
#
_entry.id   AF-A0A7R9SCF6-F1
#
_cell.length_a   1.000
_cell.length_b   1.000
_cell.length_c   1.000
_cell.angle_alpha   90.00
_cell.angle_beta   90.00
_cell.angle_gamma   90.00
#
_symmetry.space_group_name_H-M   'P 1'
#
loop_
_entity.id
_entity.type
_entity.pdbx_description
1 polymer ?
#
loop_
_entity_poly.entity_id
_entity_poly.type
_entity_poly.pdbx_seq_one_letter_code
_entity_poly.pdbx_strand_id
1 'polypeptide(L)'
;RMCVNMVDNFCYICAEATFANQRKSITSQVKHAYYAYLGCMVGDQDRTWAPHICCSTRTVQLSQWLNGKRLPMPLAVPMVWRE
;
A
#
# COMPACT_ATOMS: atom_id res chain seq x y z
N ARG A 1 -9.77 1.37 20.93
CA ARG A 1 -9.33 -0.06 20.89
C ARG A 1 -7.86 -0.02 20.50
N MET A 2 -6.98 -0.83 21.09
CA MET A 2 -5.57 -0.85 20.65
C MET A 2 -5.29 -2.18 19.96
N CYS A 3 -4.90 -2.12 18.69
CA CYS A 3 -4.39 -3.29 17.99
C CYS A 3 -3.07 -3.69 18.64
N VAL A 4 -2.95 -4.96 19.08
CA VAL A 4 -1.69 -5.47 19.64
C VAL A 4 -0.64 -5.78 18.58
N ASN A 5 -1.04 -5.82 17.31
CA ASN A 5 -0.13 -6.01 16.19
C ASN A 5 0.51 -4.69 15.79
N MET A 6 1.80 -4.73 15.46
CA MET A 6 2.48 -3.59 14.84
C MET A 6 1.83 -3.24 13.51
N VAL A 7 1.58 -1.95 13.27
CA VAL A 7 0.97 -1.42 12.04
C VAL A 7 1.71 -1.82 10.77
N ASP A 8 3.05 -1.83 10.84
CA ASP A 8 3.92 -2.23 9.73
C ASP A 8 3.95 -3.74 9.48
N ASN A 9 3.12 -4.52 10.19
CA ASN A 9 2.81 -5.88 9.79
C ASN A 9 1.78 -5.94 8.64
N PHE A 10 1.12 -4.84 8.30
CA PHE A 10 0.12 -4.81 7.23
C PHE A 10 0.58 -3.94 6.05
N CYS A 11 0.22 -4.34 4.84
CA CYS A 11 0.48 -3.56 3.64
C CYS A 11 -0.53 -2.41 3.53
N TYR A 12 -0.06 -1.17 3.37
CA TYR A 12 -0.95 -0.01 3.20
C TYR A 12 -1.93 -0.17 2.03
N ILE A 13 -1.50 -0.77 0.92
CA ILE A 13 -2.27 -0.85 -0.34
C ILE A 13 -3.38 -1.90 -0.28
N CYS A 14 -3.14 -3.06 0.34
CA CYS A 14 -4.07 -4.20 0.31
C CYS A 14 -4.53 -4.69 1.69
N ALA A 15 -4.02 -4.10 2.76
CA ALA A 15 -4.26 -4.49 4.16
C ALA A 15 -3.93 -5.95 4.51
N GLU A 16 -3.25 -6.68 3.63
CA GLU A 16 -2.76 -8.03 3.92
C GLU A 16 -1.54 -7.98 4.84
N ALA A 17 -1.39 -9.02 5.66
CA ALA A 17 -0.21 -9.21 6.48
C ALA A 17 1.05 -9.35 5.59
N THR A 18 2.15 -8.72 6.00
CA THR A 18 3.40 -8.64 5.25
C THR A 18 4.57 -9.13 6.08
N PHE A 19 5.24 -10.18 5.59
CA PHE A 19 6.47 -10.70 6.17
C PHE A 19 7.63 -9.71 5.97
N ALA A 20 8.58 -9.70 6.91
CA ALA A 20 9.68 -8.72 6.94
C ALA A 20 10.46 -8.62 5.62
N ASN A 21 10.72 -9.75 4.96
CA ASN A 21 11.43 -9.81 3.67
C ASN A 21 10.62 -9.26 2.47
N GLN A 22 9.30 -9.12 2.60
CA GLN A 22 8.41 -8.61 1.56
C GLN A 22 8.03 -7.15 1.78
N ARG A 23 8.44 -6.52 2.89
CA ARG A 23 8.15 -5.11 3.16
C ARG A 23 8.93 -4.21 2.22
N LYS A 24 8.26 -3.17 1.74
CA LYS A 24 8.81 -2.10 0.91
C LYS A 24 8.36 -0.76 1.49
N SER A 25 9.23 0.24 1.37
CA SER A 25 8.87 1.61 1.70
C SER A 25 7.88 2.18 0.68
N ILE A 26 7.06 3.11 1.14
CA ILE A 26 6.12 3.83 0.28
C ILE A 26 6.85 4.99 -0.41
N THR A 27 7.55 4.66 -1.50
CA THR A 27 8.34 5.64 -2.27
C THR A 27 7.45 6.61 -3.05
N SER A 28 8.04 7.70 -3.55
CA SER A 28 7.34 8.66 -4.44
C SER A 28 6.74 7.99 -5.67
N GLN A 29 7.43 7.01 -6.26
CA GLN A 29 6.92 6.23 -7.39
C GLN A 29 5.69 5.40 -7.00
N VAL A 30 5.68 4.79 -5.81
CA VAL A 30 4.48 4.06 -5.32
C VAL A 30 3.32 5.02 -5.11
N LYS A 31 3.56 6.19 -4.50
CA LYS A 31 2.52 7.21 -4.31
C LYS A 31 1.93 7.69 -5.63
N HIS A 32 2.79 7.93 -6.63
CA HIS A 32 2.36 8.29 -7.98
C HIS A 32 1.51 7.18 -8.60
N ALA A 33 2.02 5.94 -8.62
CA ALA A 33 1.31 4.81 -9.22
C ALA A 33 -0.05 4.56 -8.53
N TYR A 34 -0.09 4.68 -7.21
CA TYR A 34 -1.30 4.56 -6.41
C TYR A 34 -2.33 5.63 -6.79
N TYR A 35 -1.91 6.89 -6.89
CA TYR A 35 -2.79 7.99 -7.31
C TYR A 35 -3.29 7.81 -8.74
N ALA A 36 -2.41 7.44 -9.68
CA ALA A 36 -2.78 7.20 -11.06
C ALA A 36 -3.79 6.04 -11.20
N TYR A 37 -3.70 5.04 -10.32
CA TYR A 37 -4.56 3.86 -10.36
C TYR A 37 -5.90 4.05 -9.64
N LEU A 38 -5.91 4.67 -8.45
CA LEU A 38 -7.10 4.78 -7.58
C LEU A 38 -7.73 6.18 -7.55
N GLY A 39 -7.04 7.18 -8.10
CA GLY A 39 -7.52 8.57 -8.11
C GLY A 39 -7.43 9.28 -6.77
N CYS A 40 -6.78 8.71 -5.76
CA CYS A 40 -6.61 9.32 -4.44
C CYS A 40 -5.16 9.25 -3.95
N MET A 41 -4.78 10.21 -3.11
CA MET A 41 -3.43 10.25 -2.53
C MET A 41 -3.31 9.22 -1.39
N VAL A 42 -2.09 8.75 -1.14
CA VAL A 42 -1.74 8.01 0.08
C VAL A 42 -1.88 8.99 1.26
N GLY A 43 -2.86 8.75 2.13
CA GLY A 43 -3.15 9.53 3.33
C GLY A 43 -2.60 8.92 4.62
N ASP A 44 -2.71 9.70 5.70
CA ASP A 44 -2.43 9.31 7.09
C ASP A 44 -1.01 8.79 7.36
N GLN A 45 -0.05 9.12 6.49
CA GLN A 45 1.35 8.71 6.65
C GLN A 45 2.11 9.46 7.76
N ASP A 46 1.46 10.46 8.38
CA ASP A 46 1.88 11.13 9.61
C ASP A 46 1.33 10.44 10.87
N ARG A 47 0.40 9.49 10.70
CA ARG A 47 -0.31 8.84 11.80
C ARG A 47 0.37 7.53 12.17
N THR A 48 0.67 7.38 13.46
CA THR A 48 1.33 6.17 14.00
C THR A 48 0.48 4.90 13.88
N TRP A 49 -0.85 5.04 13.71
CA TRP A 49 -1.77 3.91 13.53
C TRP A 49 -1.92 3.46 12.07
N ALA A 50 -1.42 4.23 11.10
CA ALA A 50 -1.45 3.83 9.69
C ALA A 50 -0.19 3.02 9.35
N PRO A 51 -0.26 2.06 8.41
CA PRO A 51 0.94 1.40 7.92
C PRO A 51 1.83 2.34 7.11
N HIS A 52 3.14 2.27 7.36
CA HIS A 52 4.15 3.04 6.63
C HIS A 52 4.88 2.18 5.59
N ILE A 53 4.40 0.96 5.38
CA ILE A 53 4.99 -0.04 4.49
C ILE A 53 3.95 -0.61 3.52
N CYS A 54 4.45 -1.08 2.38
CA CYS A 54 3.70 -1.85 1.40
C CYS A 54 4.35 -3.22 1.22
N CYS A 55 3.58 -4.21 0.78
CA CYS A 55 4.18 -5.46 0.34
C CYS A 55 4.78 -5.32 -1.07
N SER A 56 5.82 -6.11 -1.33
CA SER A 56 6.54 -6.14 -2.60
C SER A 56 5.62 -6.48 -3.77
N THR A 57 4.68 -7.39 -3.57
CA THR A 57 3.70 -7.80 -4.59
C THR A 57 2.91 -6.62 -5.13
N ARG A 58 2.28 -5.82 -4.26
CA ARG A 58 1.48 -4.65 -4.68
C ARG A 58 2.36 -3.56 -5.27
N THR A 59 3.55 -3.37 -4.71
CA THR A 59 4.53 -2.40 -5.23
C THR A 59 4.95 -2.71 -6.66
N VAL A 60 5.24 -3.99 -6.95
CA VAL A 60 5.62 -4.46 -8.28
C VAL A 60 4.44 -4.39 -9.24
N GLN A 61 3.25 -4.81 -8.82
CA GLN A 61 2.04 -4.75 -9.64
C GLN A 61 1.70 -3.30 -10.03
N LEU A 62 1.69 -2.36 -9.08
CA LEU A 62 1.45 -0.95 -9.37
C LEU A 62 2.49 -0.37 -10.32
N SER A 63 3.76 -0.70 -10.09
CA SER A 63 4.85 -0.25 -10.97
C SER A 63 4.69 -0.81 -12.38
N GLN A 64 4.31 -2.08 -12.53
CA GLN A 64 4.11 -2.71 -13.83
C GLN A 64 2.88 -2.15 -14.55
N TRP A 65 1.79 -1.90 -13.82
CA TRP A 65 0.60 -1.24 -14.35
C TRP A 65 0.91 0.17 -14.84
N LEU A 66 1.65 0.97 -14.06
CA LEU A 66 2.08 2.32 -14.46
C LEU A 66 2.92 2.30 -15.74
N ASN A 67 3.71 1.24 -15.95
CA ASN A 67 4.49 1.01 -17.17
C ASN A 67 3.69 0.38 -18.33
N GLY A 68 2.35 0.33 -18.24
CA GLY A 68 1.48 -0.14 -19.33
C GLY A 68 1.36 -1.65 -19.46
N LYS A 69 1.84 -2.44 -18.49
CA LYS A 69 1.62 -3.90 -18.50
C LYS A 69 0.16 -4.21 -18.13
N ARG A 70 -0.50 -5.03 -18.96
CA ARG A 70 -1.87 -5.51 -18.72
C ARG A 70 -1.89 -6.62 -17.66
N LEU A 71 -1.69 -6.23 -16.41
CA LEU A 71 -1.83 -7.13 -15.27
C LEU A 71 -3.18 -6.89 -14.59
N PRO A 72 -3.89 -7.95 -14.19
CA PRO A 72 -5.05 -7.81 -13.33
C PRO A 72 -4.58 -7.21 -12.00
N MET A 73 -5.11 -6.03 -11.68
CA MET A 73 -4.89 -5.43 -10.37
C MET A 73 -6.04 -5.90 -9.45
N PRO A 74 -5.75 -6.54 -8.30
CA PRO A 74 -6.80 -7.14 -7.48
C PRO A 74 -7.64 -6.15 -6.66
N LEU A 75 -7.42 -4.84 -6.80
CA LEU A 75 -8.04 -3.81 -5.97
C LEU A 75 -8.74 -2.80 -6.88
N ALA A 76 -9.99 -2.48 -6.60
CA ALA A 76 -10.72 -1.40 -7.28
C ALA A 76 -10.99 -0.20 -6.38
N VAL A 77 -10.78 -0.35 -5.07
CA VAL A 77 -11.11 0.64 -4.04
C VAL A 77 -9.89 0.81 -3.12
N PRO A 78 -9.52 2.05 -2.75
CA PRO A 78 -8.45 2.29 -1.78
C PRO A 78 -8.80 1.74 -0.40
N MET A 79 -7.80 1.23 0.32
CA MET A 79 -7.95 0.91 1.73
C MET A 79 -8.11 2.18 2.55
N VAL A 80 -9.08 2.19 3.46
CA VAL A 80 -9.30 3.27 4.42
C VAL A 80 -8.78 2.81 5.77
N TRP A 81 -7.75 3.48 6.27
CA TRP A 81 -7.15 3.20 7.57
C TRP A 81 -7.82 4.08 8.64
N ARG A 82 -8.07 3.52 9.82
CA ARG A 82 -8.73 4.19 10.96
C ARG A 82 -8.18 3.64 12.28
N GLU A 83 -8.34 4.40 13.35
CA GLU A 83 -8.00 4.02 14.74
C GLU A 83 -8.98 3.03 15.38
#